data_AF-A0A9Q1MSB5-F1
#
_entry.id   AF-A0A9Q1MSB5-F1
#
_cell.length_a   1.000
_cell.length_b   1.000
_cell.length_c   1.000
_cell.angle_alpha   90.00
_cell.angle_beta   90.00
_cell.angle_gamma   90.00
#
_symmetry.space_group_name_H-M   'P 1'
#
loop_
_entity.id
_entity.type
_entity.pdbx_description
1 polymer ?
#
loop_
_entity_poly.entity_id
_entity_poly.type
_entity_poly.pdbx_seq_one_letter_code
_entity_poly.pdbx_strand_id
1 'polypeptide(L)'
;MKKEKVLTAAELNLDAILLERLKGEAPRIQKWVKVKKAGVTRAVVDQIHLVWKYNELAMLKFDLPLCRNMDRAREIIEMKTGGSVVWSKKNALVIYRGCDYTLRQKDDPELHHDFLCSQQNSSFIKETSSSSILNSTGSSEDEMISGENSEEDSLAINESLYEREANRLLDDLGPRYVDWWWPKPLPVDADLLPEVVPGFKPPFRLCPPRSRSKLTDDELTHLRKLARSLPTHFVLGRNRKLQGLAAAVIKLWEKCHIAKIALKWGIPNTSNELMVNELKCLTGGVLLLRNKFFIILYRGKDFLPSQVASLIAEREVELTRYQLEEEVARFKAIETLPITTEVSMRSSNVGTLSEFQTIAEPGKEKSEIEAQLVAEKERLEKELRNQEHSLYVLKKKIEKSSIALGKLNAAWRPFKQDEDKEILTQEERRSLRQIGLKMDRSLVLGRRGVFDGVLAGLHQHWKHREVVKVITMQKIFSQVIHTAKFLEAESGGTLVSVDKLKEGHAIIIYRGKNYRRPELVPQNLLNKRQALCRSLEMQRIGSLKFYANQTEQAISDLKCKLVEYTVKIGQMGEI
;
A
#
# COMPACT_ATOMS: atom_id res chain seq x y z
N MET A 1 25.48 4.71 -21.24
CA MET A 1 26.65 4.76 -20.35
C MET A 1 26.91 3.37 -19.80
N LYS A 2 28.14 2.83 -19.94
CA LYS A 2 28.54 1.64 -19.18
C LYS A 2 28.70 2.10 -17.73
N LYS A 3 28.07 1.43 -16.75
CA LYS A 3 28.35 1.71 -15.34
C LYS A 3 29.82 1.39 -15.07
N GLU A 4 30.52 2.28 -14.38
CA GLU A 4 31.85 1.98 -13.85
C GLU A 4 31.75 0.76 -12.92
N LYS A 5 32.76 -0.12 -12.99
CA LYS A 5 32.81 -1.33 -12.18
C LYS A 5 33.27 -0.92 -10.77
N VAL A 6 32.30 -0.73 -9.87
CA VAL A 6 32.58 -0.53 -8.44
C VAL A 6 33.43 -1.70 -7.94
N LEU A 7 34.63 -1.40 -7.43
CA LEU A 7 35.53 -2.39 -6.85
C LEU A 7 34.86 -3.02 -5.62
N THR A 8 34.95 -4.34 -5.50
CA THR A 8 34.37 -5.06 -4.36
C THR A 8 35.31 -4.96 -3.15
N ALA A 9 34.80 -4.98 -1.92
CA ALA A 9 35.66 -5.01 -0.72
C ALA A 9 36.65 -6.19 -0.74
N ALA A 10 36.20 -7.36 -1.23
CA ALA A 10 37.02 -8.52 -1.53
C ALA A 10 38.09 -8.31 -2.62
N GLU A 11 37.95 -7.32 -3.51
CA GLU A 11 38.94 -6.93 -4.53
C GLU A 11 39.92 -5.87 -4.01
N LEU A 12 39.70 -5.31 -2.80
CA LEU A 12 40.57 -4.35 -2.13
C LEU A 12 41.35 -4.97 -0.96
N ASN A 13 40.76 -5.92 -0.25
CA ASN A 13 41.27 -6.45 1.02
C ASN A 13 41.83 -7.89 0.95
N LEU A 14 41.67 -8.61 -0.18
CA LEU A 14 42.16 -9.98 -0.35
C LEU A 14 43.22 -10.05 -1.45
N ASP A 15 44.20 -10.93 -1.26
CA ASP A 15 45.18 -11.24 -2.29
C ASP A 15 44.52 -11.79 -3.58
N ALA A 16 45.08 -11.41 -4.72
CA ALA A 16 44.53 -11.70 -6.04
C ALA A 16 44.48 -13.20 -6.32
N ILE A 17 45.51 -13.95 -5.90
CA ILE A 17 45.61 -15.40 -6.12
C ILE A 17 44.53 -16.13 -5.31
N LEU A 18 44.35 -15.76 -4.04
CA LEU A 18 43.28 -16.28 -3.19
C LEU A 18 41.91 -15.94 -3.76
N LEU A 19 41.71 -14.72 -4.25
CA LEU A 19 40.44 -14.29 -4.83
C LEU A 19 40.08 -15.08 -6.10
N GLU A 20 41.05 -15.42 -6.96
CA GLU A 20 40.81 -16.28 -8.13
C GLU A 20 40.47 -17.72 -7.72
N ARG A 21 41.18 -18.31 -6.74
CA ARG A 21 40.85 -19.64 -6.17
C ARG A 21 39.39 -19.69 -5.71
N LEU A 22 39.00 -18.75 -4.85
CA LEU A 22 37.67 -18.71 -4.25
C LEU A 22 36.57 -18.39 -5.30
N LYS A 23 36.87 -17.60 -6.35
CA LYS A 23 35.97 -17.40 -7.51
C LYS A 23 35.80 -18.68 -8.34
N GLY A 24 36.81 -19.54 -8.42
CA GLY A 24 36.74 -20.86 -9.07
C GLY A 24 35.99 -21.93 -8.27
N GLU A 25 36.01 -21.83 -6.93
CA GLU A 25 35.31 -22.75 -6.03
C GLU A 25 33.83 -22.37 -5.78
N ALA A 26 33.50 -21.07 -5.79
CA ALA A 26 32.14 -20.56 -5.59
C ALA A 26 31.04 -21.28 -6.42
N PRO A 27 31.24 -21.67 -7.70
CA PRO A 27 30.23 -22.41 -8.47
C PRO A 27 30.07 -23.89 -8.09
N ARG A 28 31.03 -24.48 -7.35
CA ARG A 28 31.03 -25.91 -6.97
C ARG A 28 30.15 -26.18 -5.74
N ILE A 29 29.87 -25.16 -4.95
CA ILE A 29 29.08 -25.26 -3.71
C ILE A 29 27.60 -25.51 -4.05
N GLN A 30 27.04 -26.62 -3.56
CA GLN A 30 25.63 -26.99 -3.82
C GLN A 30 24.66 -26.63 -2.67
N LYS A 31 25.15 -26.52 -1.44
CA LYS A 31 24.31 -26.25 -0.25
C LYS A 31 24.02 -24.75 -0.15
N TRP A 32 22.74 -24.38 -0.13
CA TRP A 32 22.29 -22.98 -0.08
C TRP A 32 21.69 -22.62 1.28
N VAL A 33 22.19 -21.55 1.89
CA VAL A 33 21.48 -20.85 2.97
C VAL A 33 20.42 -19.94 2.33
N LYS A 34 19.14 -20.16 2.66
CA LYS A 34 18.00 -19.48 2.01
C LYS A 34 17.57 -18.25 2.81
N VAL A 35 17.90 -17.07 2.29
CA VAL A 35 17.49 -15.77 2.83
C VAL A 35 16.05 -15.48 2.38
N LYS A 36 15.09 -15.72 3.28
CA LYS A 36 13.66 -15.52 3.06
C LYS A 36 13.30 -14.03 3.00
N LYS A 37 12.02 -13.72 2.77
CA LYS A 37 11.44 -12.36 2.68
C LYS A 37 11.77 -11.40 3.84
N ALA A 38 12.11 -11.93 5.02
CA ALA A 38 12.50 -11.15 6.19
C ALA A 38 13.92 -10.53 6.06
N GLY A 39 14.72 -10.96 5.08
CA GLY A 39 16.10 -10.51 4.91
C GLY A 39 17.11 -11.31 5.74
N VAL A 40 18.28 -10.71 5.97
CA VAL A 40 19.39 -11.30 6.73
C VAL A 40 19.12 -11.08 8.22
N THR A 41 18.38 -12.01 8.82
CA THR A 41 18.11 -12.05 10.26
C THR A 41 19.25 -12.70 11.04
N ARG A 42 19.28 -12.53 12.37
CA ARG A 42 20.26 -13.23 13.25
C ARG A 42 20.34 -14.74 12.95
N ALA A 43 19.21 -15.42 12.86
CA ALA A 43 19.15 -16.85 12.52
C ALA A 43 19.75 -17.22 11.14
N VAL A 44 19.83 -16.29 10.19
CA VAL A 44 20.54 -16.49 8.91
C VAL A 44 22.05 -16.32 9.10
N VAL A 45 22.48 -15.34 9.91
CA VAL A 45 23.89 -15.14 10.30
C VAL A 45 24.41 -16.35 11.07
N ASP A 46 23.64 -16.88 12.02
CA ASP A 46 23.97 -18.11 12.76
C ASP A 46 24.14 -19.31 11.81
N GLN A 47 23.28 -19.45 10.80
CA GLN A 47 23.42 -20.48 9.76
C GLN A 47 24.66 -20.32 8.89
N ILE A 48 25.09 -19.08 8.61
CA ILE A 48 26.35 -18.80 7.89
C ILE A 48 27.54 -19.22 8.76
N HIS A 49 27.56 -18.83 10.04
CA HIS A 49 28.59 -19.24 10.99
C HIS A 49 28.65 -20.78 11.18
N LEU A 50 27.51 -21.47 11.18
CA LEU A 50 27.46 -22.94 11.20
C LEU A 50 28.01 -23.59 9.92
N VAL A 51 27.82 -22.99 8.74
CA VAL A 51 28.47 -23.46 7.49
C VAL A 51 29.99 -23.21 7.55
N TRP A 52 30.39 -22.06 8.09
CA TRP A 52 31.78 -21.65 8.27
C TRP A 52 32.58 -22.45 9.31
N LYS A 53 31.93 -23.33 10.09
CA LYS A 53 32.63 -24.36 10.88
C LYS A 53 33.27 -25.45 10.02
N TYR A 54 32.72 -25.71 8.83
CA TYR A 54 33.10 -26.84 7.98
C TYR A 54 33.58 -26.46 6.56
N ASN A 55 33.33 -25.22 6.12
CA ASN A 55 33.73 -24.74 4.79
C ASN A 55 34.16 -23.27 4.87
N GLU A 56 35.21 -22.88 4.14
CA GLU A 56 35.64 -21.47 4.03
C GLU A 56 34.60 -20.54 3.39
N LEU A 57 33.73 -21.11 2.55
CA LEU A 57 32.76 -20.40 1.72
C LEU A 57 31.31 -20.79 2.07
N ALA A 58 30.43 -19.78 2.16
CA ALA A 58 29.00 -19.96 2.36
C ALA A 58 28.21 -19.37 1.18
N MET A 59 27.38 -20.18 0.50
CA MET A 59 26.47 -19.70 -0.55
C MET A 59 25.10 -19.33 0.00
N LEU A 60 24.67 -18.10 -0.31
CA LEU A 60 23.37 -17.56 0.02
C LEU A 60 22.50 -17.41 -1.21
N LYS A 61 21.20 -17.66 -1.05
CA LYS A 61 20.16 -17.39 -2.05
C LYS A 61 19.09 -16.47 -1.46
N PHE A 62 18.81 -15.37 -2.16
CA PHE A 62 17.84 -14.35 -1.73
C PHE A 62 16.50 -14.47 -2.44
N ASP A 63 15.44 -14.43 -1.64
CA ASP A 63 14.09 -14.16 -2.12
C ASP A 63 13.86 -12.64 -2.34
N LEU A 64 12.75 -12.30 -3.00
CA LEU A 64 12.26 -10.92 -3.00
C LEU A 64 11.91 -10.50 -1.57
N PRO A 65 12.27 -9.28 -1.11
CA PRO A 65 12.69 -8.13 -1.93
C PRO A 65 14.19 -7.92 -2.15
N LEU A 66 15.05 -8.41 -1.26
CA LEU A 66 16.45 -8.00 -1.20
C LEU A 66 17.23 -8.38 -2.47
N CYS A 67 16.80 -9.43 -3.19
CA CYS A 67 17.34 -9.77 -4.50
C CYS A 67 17.21 -8.68 -5.59
N ARG A 68 16.46 -7.59 -5.36
CA ARG A 68 16.36 -6.44 -6.28
C ARG A 68 17.51 -5.45 -6.14
N ASN A 69 18.22 -5.45 -5.01
CA ASN A 69 19.37 -4.60 -4.75
C ASN A 69 20.48 -5.45 -4.12
N MET A 70 21.22 -6.14 -5.00
CA MET A 70 22.31 -7.03 -4.57
C MET A 70 23.50 -6.28 -3.98
N ASP A 71 23.69 -5.01 -4.36
CA ASP A 71 24.74 -4.15 -3.83
C ASP A 71 24.49 -3.88 -2.33
N ARG A 72 23.26 -3.54 -1.96
CA ARG A 72 22.82 -3.44 -0.55
C ARG A 72 22.81 -4.80 0.15
N ALA A 73 22.50 -5.89 -0.55
CA ALA A 73 22.53 -7.24 0.01
C ALA A 73 23.95 -7.67 0.43
N ARG A 74 24.96 -7.30 -0.39
CA ARG A 74 26.38 -7.45 -0.08
C ARG A 74 26.75 -6.65 1.16
N GLU A 75 26.48 -5.34 1.15
CA GLU A 75 26.81 -4.42 2.26
C GLU A 75 26.26 -4.90 3.62
N ILE A 76 24.97 -5.29 3.67
CA ILE A 76 24.34 -5.81 4.90
C ILE A 76 25.07 -7.05 5.43
N ILE A 77 25.56 -7.92 4.54
CA ILE A 77 26.24 -9.16 4.89
C ILE A 77 27.64 -8.92 5.39
N GLU A 78 28.40 -8.10 4.69
CA GLU A 78 29.78 -7.77 5.06
C GLU A 78 29.76 -7.09 6.45
N MET A 79 28.81 -6.18 6.67
CA MET A 79 28.55 -5.54 7.97
C MET A 79 28.05 -6.51 9.07
N LYS A 80 27.16 -7.48 8.76
CA LYS A 80 26.58 -8.38 9.79
C LYS A 80 27.41 -9.62 10.10
N THR A 81 28.26 -10.07 9.17
CA THR A 81 28.99 -11.34 9.30
C THR A 81 30.51 -11.16 9.41
N GLY A 82 31.04 -9.98 9.08
CA GLY A 82 32.48 -9.70 8.96
C GLY A 82 33.16 -10.34 7.74
N GLY A 83 32.50 -11.28 7.06
CA GLY A 83 33.05 -11.96 5.89
C GLY A 83 32.97 -11.15 4.60
N SER A 84 33.88 -11.39 3.67
CA SER A 84 33.98 -10.67 2.38
C SER A 84 33.21 -11.37 1.26
N VAL A 85 32.45 -10.63 0.43
CA VAL A 85 31.67 -11.22 -0.68
C VAL A 85 32.53 -11.41 -1.93
N VAL A 86 32.96 -12.64 -2.17
CA VAL A 86 33.84 -13.03 -3.29
C VAL A 86 33.11 -13.13 -4.63
N TRP A 87 31.84 -13.58 -4.61
CA TRP A 87 31.08 -13.86 -5.84
C TRP A 87 29.62 -13.43 -5.72
N SER A 88 29.06 -12.92 -6.83
CA SER A 88 27.68 -12.44 -6.91
C SER A 88 27.06 -12.73 -8.27
N LYS A 89 25.89 -13.39 -8.31
CA LYS A 89 25.16 -13.67 -9.56
C LYS A 89 23.65 -13.67 -9.36
N LYS A 90 22.95 -12.74 -10.03
CA LYS A 90 21.49 -12.56 -10.00
C LYS A 90 20.90 -12.41 -8.59
N ASN A 91 20.59 -13.53 -7.93
CA ASN A 91 19.92 -13.60 -6.63
C ASN A 91 20.75 -14.41 -5.61
N ALA A 92 22.02 -14.68 -5.90
CA ALA A 92 22.92 -15.46 -5.05
C ALA A 92 24.24 -14.71 -4.81
N LEU A 93 24.77 -14.86 -3.60
CA LEU A 93 26.10 -14.39 -3.19
C LEU A 93 26.87 -15.56 -2.58
N VAL A 94 28.19 -15.52 -2.66
CA VAL A 94 29.08 -16.38 -1.87
C VAL A 94 29.97 -15.49 -1.01
N ILE A 95 30.00 -15.78 0.29
CA ILE A 95 30.79 -15.07 1.29
C ILE A 95 31.96 -15.95 1.72
N TYR A 96 33.13 -15.36 1.81
CA TYR A 96 34.32 -15.93 2.42
C TYR A 96 34.43 -15.49 3.89
N ARG A 97 34.80 -16.44 4.75
CA ARG A 97 34.93 -16.25 6.21
C ARG A 97 35.97 -15.20 6.62
N GLY A 98 37.04 -15.05 5.83
CA GLY A 98 38.26 -14.34 6.23
C GLY A 98 39.28 -15.30 6.87
N CYS A 99 40.57 -15.01 6.68
CA CYS A 99 41.67 -15.82 7.22
C CYS A 99 41.67 -15.83 8.76
N ASP A 100 41.34 -14.69 9.37
CA ASP A 100 41.56 -14.41 10.79
C ASP A 100 40.33 -14.71 11.67
N TYR A 101 39.32 -15.40 11.12
CA TYR A 101 38.11 -15.73 11.87
C TYR A 101 38.46 -16.72 12.98
N THR A 102 38.54 -16.20 14.19
CA THR A 102 38.34 -16.96 15.43
C THR A 102 36.84 -17.14 15.64
N LEU A 103 36.37 -18.38 15.75
CA LEU A 103 35.01 -18.65 16.18
C LEU A 103 34.88 -18.11 17.62
N ARG A 104 34.06 -17.08 17.87
CA ARG A 104 33.76 -16.60 19.24
C ARG A 104 32.93 -17.65 19.99
N GLN A 105 33.57 -18.76 20.35
CA GLN A 105 33.08 -19.70 21.35
C GLN A 105 33.46 -19.17 22.74
N LYS A 106 32.46 -19.07 23.60
CA LYS A 106 32.69 -19.36 25.01
C LYS A 106 32.87 -20.88 25.13
N ASP A 107 33.89 -21.26 25.88
CA ASP A 107 34.07 -22.55 26.56
C ASP A 107 34.14 -23.81 25.65
N ASP A 108 35.35 -24.16 25.20
CA ASP A 108 36.09 -25.38 25.62
C ASP A 108 37.32 -25.67 24.72
N PRO A 109 38.36 -26.39 25.23
CA PRO A 109 39.70 -26.37 24.63
C PRO A 109 40.00 -27.50 23.61
N GLU A 110 41.02 -27.21 22.79
CA GLU A 110 41.88 -28.12 22.01
C GLU A 110 41.24 -29.07 20.96
N LEU A 111 41.59 -28.80 19.69
CA LEU A 111 42.31 -29.76 18.85
C LEU A 111 42.98 -29.04 17.67
N HIS A 112 44.33 -29.09 17.62
CA HIS A 112 45.12 -28.54 16.52
C HIS A 112 44.90 -29.34 15.22
N HIS A 113 44.84 -28.64 14.09
CA HIS A 113 45.46 -29.11 12.85
C HIS A 113 45.87 -27.94 11.97
N ASP A 114 47.17 -27.78 11.79
CA ASP A 114 47.76 -26.74 10.95
C ASP A 114 47.46 -27.00 9.47
N PHE A 115 47.15 -25.94 8.74
CA PHE A 115 47.43 -25.88 7.30
C PHE A 115 48.18 -24.59 6.99
N LEU A 116 49.50 -24.73 6.88
CA LEU A 116 50.45 -23.67 6.58
C LEU A 116 50.09 -22.96 5.27
N CYS A 117 50.00 -21.63 5.31
CA CYS A 117 50.23 -20.80 4.14
C CYS A 117 51.53 -20.03 4.39
N SER A 118 52.54 -20.26 3.55
CA SER A 118 53.92 -19.83 3.76
C SER A 118 54.07 -18.31 3.74
N GLN A 119 54.72 -17.76 4.77
CA GLN A 119 55.37 -16.46 4.67
C GLN A 119 56.40 -16.48 3.54
N GLN A 120 56.39 -15.48 2.66
CA GLN A 120 57.60 -14.99 2.03
C GLN A 120 57.78 -13.53 2.41
N ASN A 121 58.91 -13.25 3.06
CA ASN A 121 59.27 -11.91 3.49
C ASN A 121 59.72 -11.07 2.29
N SER A 122 59.31 -9.80 2.26
CA SER A 122 60.16 -8.74 1.74
C SER A 122 60.03 -7.50 2.62
N SER A 123 61.17 -6.97 3.04
CA SER A 123 61.33 -6.06 4.18
C SER A 123 61.88 -4.70 3.74
N PHE A 124 61.35 -3.61 4.32
CA PHE A 124 61.90 -2.23 4.27
C PHE A 124 61.82 -1.58 2.85
N ILE A 125 61.82 -0.25 2.65
CA ILE A 125 62.43 0.90 3.35
C ILE A 125 61.45 2.11 3.46
N LYS A 126 61.72 3.03 4.40
CA LYS A 126 61.05 4.33 4.63
C LYS A 126 61.29 5.36 3.51
N GLU A 127 60.40 6.34 3.37
CA GLU A 127 60.68 7.79 3.56
C GLU A 127 59.38 8.60 3.40
N THR A 128 58.91 9.33 4.42
CA THR A 128 59.32 10.68 4.87
C THR A 128 59.10 11.77 3.81
N SER A 129 57.98 12.49 3.94
CA SER A 129 57.79 13.85 3.38
C SER A 129 56.98 14.68 4.36
N SER A 130 57.68 15.33 5.28
CA SER A 130 57.12 16.31 6.21
C SER A 130 56.90 17.66 5.52
N SER A 131 55.73 18.27 5.70
CA SER A 131 55.55 19.72 5.51
C SER A 131 54.71 20.28 6.65
N SER A 132 55.42 20.86 7.62
CA SER A 132 54.91 21.53 8.81
C SER A 132 54.20 22.85 8.51
N ILE A 133 53.15 23.16 9.27
CA ILE A 133 52.89 24.52 9.77
C ILE A 133 52.66 24.39 11.29
N LEU A 134 53.36 25.22 12.07
CA LEU A 134 53.45 25.15 13.53
C LEU A 134 52.65 26.29 14.19
N ASN A 135 51.99 25.95 15.32
CA ASN A 135 51.93 26.70 16.60
C ASN A 135 51.37 28.15 16.60
N SER A 136 50.79 28.71 17.67
CA SER A 136 50.40 28.30 19.05
C SER A 136 49.22 29.24 19.47
N THR A 137 48.58 29.29 20.65
CA THR A 137 48.87 28.98 22.07
C THR A 137 47.51 28.94 22.82
N GLY A 138 47.24 28.27 23.95
CA GLY A 138 48.01 27.34 24.80
C GLY A 138 47.52 27.39 26.27
N SER A 139 47.54 26.26 27.00
CA SER A 139 47.08 26.03 28.40
C SER A 139 45.56 26.16 28.66
N SER A 140 44.94 25.35 29.53
CA SER A 140 45.48 24.66 30.72
C SER A 140 45.09 23.18 30.86
N GLU A 141 45.90 22.47 31.66
CA GLU A 141 45.76 21.07 32.04
C GLU A 141 44.68 20.87 33.13
N ASP A 142 44.10 19.67 33.19
CA ASP A 142 43.81 18.98 34.45
C ASP A 142 43.71 17.46 34.20
N GLU A 143 44.12 16.66 35.19
CA GLU A 143 44.55 15.26 34.97
C GLU A 143 43.45 14.19 34.93
N MET A 144 43.81 13.03 34.38
CA MET A 144 42.98 11.82 34.32
C MET A 144 42.79 11.14 35.68
N ILE A 145 41.61 10.56 35.90
CA ILE A 145 41.50 9.27 36.62
C ILE A 145 40.82 8.26 35.70
N SER A 146 41.50 7.13 35.49
CA SER A 146 41.16 6.07 34.55
C SER A 146 40.03 5.16 35.03
N GLY A 147 39.10 4.81 34.12
CA GLY A 147 38.18 3.68 34.24
C GLY A 147 38.20 2.87 32.94
N GLU A 148 38.20 1.54 33.03
CA GLU A 148 38.64 0.67 31.94
C GLU A 148 37.63 0.49 30.80
N ASN A 149 38.10 0.77 29.58
CA ASN A 149 37.80 0.12 28.30
C ASN A 149 36.57 -0.81 28.19
N SER A 150 35.58 -0.36 27.42
CA SER A 150 34.75 -1.24 26.57
C SER A 150 34.83 -0.80 25.12
N GLU A 151 34.93 -1.75 24.19
CA GLU A 151 35.33 -1.57 22.77
C GLU A 151 34.35 -0.78 21.87
N GLU A 152 33.47 0.07 22.42
CA GLU A 152 32.43 0.80 21.68
C GLU A 152 32.92 2.14 21.09
N ASP A 153 33.81 2.86 21.77
CA ASP A 153 34.23 4.23 21.38
C ASP A 153 35.00 4.29 20.04
N SER A 154 35.70 3.21 19.67
CA SER A 154 36.45 3.12 18.41
C SER A 154 35.55 3.19 17.16
N LEU A 155 34.25 2.89 17.29
CA LEU A 155 33.28 2.93 16.19
C LEU A 155 32.55 4.28 16.06
N ALA A 156 32.60 5.14 17.08
CA ALA A 156 31.86 6.39 17.13
C ALA A 156 32.37 7.47 16.14
N ILE A 157 33.63 7.35 15.69
CA ILE A 157 34.33 8.37 14.91
C ILE A 157 33.74 8.55 13.49
N ASN A 158 33.10 7.52 12.92
CA ASN A 158 32.59 7.52 11.54
C ASN A 158 31.06 7.68 11.41
N GLU A 159 30.31 7.93 12.49
CA GLU A 159 28.87 8.22 12.39
C GLU A 159 28.60 9.68 12.03
N SER A 160 27.73 9.90 11.04
CA SER A 160 27.34 11.25 10.62
C SER A 160 26.54 11.98 11.70
N LEU A 161 26.61 13.32 11.73
CA LEU A 161 25.83 14.14 12.68
C LEU A 161 24.33 13.79 12.65
N TYR A 162 23.80 13.52 11.46
CA TYR A 162 22.41 13.09 11.23
C TYR A 162 22.08 11.75 11.91
N GLU A 163 22.98 10.77 11.86
CA GLU A 163 22.78 9.48 12.55
C GLU A 163 22.83 9.66 14.06
N ARG A 164 23.76 10.46 14.59
CA ARG A 164 23.85 10.76 16.03
C ARG A 164 22.59 11.45 16.56
N GLU A 165 22.09 12.47 15.87
CA GLU A 165 20.83 13.16 16.23
C GLU A 165 19.62 12.20 16.16
N ALA A 166 19.54 11.38 15.12
CA ALA A 166 18.43 10.45 14.94
C ALA A 166 18.50 9.26 15.93
N ASN A 167 19.68 8.80 16.32
CA ASN A 167 19.85 7.84 17.40
C ASN A 167 19.32 8.45 18.71
N ARG A 168 19.83 9.62 19.12
CA ARG A 168 19.39 10.37 20.32
C ARG A 168 17.89 10.65 20.36
N LEU A 169 17.26 10.90 19.21
CA LEU A 169 15.81 11.04 19.09
C LEU A 169 15.07 9.74 19.46
N LEU A 170 15.59 8.62 18.97
CA LEU A 170 14.94 7.31 19.00
C LEU A 170 15.33 6.46 20.23
N ASP A 171 16.43 6.74 20.94
CA ASP A 171 16.90 5.90 22.08
C ASP A 171 15.85 5.87 23.20
N ASP A 172 15.26 7.03 23.49
CA ASP A 172 14.19 7.24 24.47
C ASP A 172 12.87 6.48 24.19
N LEU A 173 12.74 5.86 23.01
CA LEU A 173 11.46 5.35 22.49
C LEU A 173 11.34 3.82 22.52
N GLY A 174 12.44 3.09 22.71
CA GLY A 174 12.43 1.63 22.85
C GLY A 174 13.56 0.89 22.11
N PRO A 175 13.56 -0.45 22.19
CA PRO A 175 14.65 -1.29 21.69
C PRO A 175 14.81 -1.24 20.16
N ARG A 176 16.06 -1.35 19.69
CA ARG A 176 16.44 -1.26 18.26
C ARG A 176 16.06 -2.52 17.47
N TYR A 177 15.54 -2.34 16.26
CA TYR A 177 15.32 -3.41 15.30
C TYR A 177 16.63 -3.76 14.55
N VAL A 178 17.38 -4.72 15.10
CA VAL A 178 18.69 -5.17 14.57
C VAL A 178 18.58 -5.86 13.20
N ASP A 179 17.40 -6.35 12.82
CA ASP A 179 17.14 -6.94 11.50
C ASP A 179 16.69 -5.91 10.44
N TRP A 180 17.06 -4.64 10.66
CA TRP A 180 16.92 -3.59 9.68
C TRP A 180 17.91 -3.76 8.50
N TRP A 181 17.48 -3.29 7.34
CA TRP A 181 18.10 -3.59 6.04
C TRP A 181 18.16 -2.37 5.11
N TRP A 182 17.53 -1.26 5.49
CA TRP A 182 17.79 0.07 4.92
C TRP A 182 19.00 0.71 5.65
N PRO A 183 19.53 1.85 5.18
CA PRO A 183 20.56 2.59 5.90
C PRO A 183 20.20 2.89 7.36
N LYS A 184 21.25 3.14 8.16
CA LYS A 184 21.15 3.72 9.51
C LYS A 184 20.37 5.05 9.46
N PRO A 185 19.76 5.50 10.58
CA PRO A 185 19.74 4.89 11.92
C PRO A 185 18.90 3.60 11.99
N LEU A 186 19.10 2.82 13.06
CA LEU A 186 18.27 1.65 13.34
C LEU A 186 16.92 2.09 13.95
N PRO A 187 15.77 1.77 13.33
CA PRO A 187 14.47 2.10 13.89
C PRO A 187 14.15 1.26 15.14
N VAL A 188 13.20 1.73 15.94
CA VAL A 188 12.67 1.00 17.10
C VAL A 188 11.80 -0.17 16.65
N ASP A 189 11.96 -1.35 17.27
CA ASP A 189 11.06 -2.48 17.04
C ASP A 189 9.76 -2.31 17.83
N ALA A 190 8.68 -1.98 17.11
CA ALA A 190 7.36 -1.79 17.71
C ALA A 190 6.73 -3.09 18.22
N ASP A 191 7.19 -4.26 17.76
CA ASP A 191 6.69 -5.54 18.26
C ASP A 191 7.36 -5.94 19.60
N LEU A 192 8.41 -5.23 20.04
CA LEU A 192 9.00 -5.42 21.37
C LEU A 192 8.41 -4.45 22.41
N LEU A 193 7.58 -3.49 21.99
CA LEU A 193 6.87 -2.59 22.89
C LEU A 193 5.68 -3.30 23.59
N PRO A 194 5.25 -2.82 24.77
CA PRO A 194 4.09 -3.37 25.48
C PRO A 194 2.82 -3.35 24.62
N GLU A 195 2.09 -4.47 24.60
CA GLU A 195 0.81 -4.58 23.86
C GLU A 195 -0.27 -3.67 24.47
N VAL A 196 -0.32 -3.62 25.80
CA VAL A 196 -1.25 -2.83 26.59
C VAL A 196 -0.43 -2.02 27.59
N VAL A 197 -0.71 -0.73 27.69
CA VAL A 197 -0.09 0.16 28.68
C VAL A 197 -1.15 0.48 29.74
N PRO A 198 -0.97 0.04 31.00
CA PRO A 198 -1.94 0.32 32.07
C PRO A 198 -2.23 1.83 32.18
N GLY A 199 -3.51 2.20 32.19
CA GLY A 199 -3.92 3.61 32.26
C GLY A 199 -3.68 4.44 31.00
N PHE A 200 -3.39 3.84 29.83
CA PHE A 200 -3.23 4.58 28.58
C PHE A 200 -4.43 5.48 28.27
N LYS A 201 -4.18 6.79 28.17
CA LYS A 201 -5.14 7.80 27.72
C LYS A 201 -4.67 8.36 26.37
N PRO A 202 -5.56 8.54 25.37
CA PRO A 202 -5.24 9.30 24.17
C PRO A 202 -4.77 10.72 24.52
N PRO A 203 -3.89 11.33 23.71
CA PRO A 203 -3.36 12.66 24.01
C PRO A 203 -4.48 13.71 23.90
N PHE A 204 -4.49 14.66 24.84
CA PHE A 204 -5.37 15.83 24.78
C PHE A 204 -5.03 16.67 23.54
N ARG A 205 -6.07 17.14 22.86
CA ARG A 205 -5.97 17.74 21.52
C ARG A 205 -6.89 18.94 21.39
N LEU A 206 -6.32 20.10 21.09
CA LEU A 206 -7.04 21.35 20.96
C LEU A 206 -6.40 22.21 19.87
N CYS A 207 -7.22 22.71 18.93
CA CYS A 207 -6.75 23.69 17.95
C CYS A 207 -6.70 25.08 18.58
N PRO A 208 -5.68 25.91 18.26
CA PRO A 208 -5.73 27.34 18.55
C PRO A 208 -6.98 28.01 17.97
N PRO A 209 -7.53 29.05 18.62
CA PRO A 209 -8.73 29.75 18.14
C PRO A 209 -8.59 30.18 16.67
N ARG A 210 -9.69 30.04 15.91
CA ARG A 210 -9.78 30.33 14.46
C ARG A 210 -8.93 29.43 13.54
N SER A 211 -8.17 28.46 14.06
CA SER A 211 -7.45 27.46 13.27
C SER A 211 -8.36 26.27 12.90
N ARG A 212 -8.10 25.64 11.75
CA ARG A 212 -8.80 24.42 11.30
C ARG A 212 -7.90 23.19 11.50
N SER A 213 -8.45 22.12 12.08
CA SER A 213 -7.76 20.84 12.27
C SER A 213 -7.45 20.10 10.96
N LYS A 214 -8.26 20.30 9.92
CA LYS A 214 -8.08 19.68 8.60
C LYS A 214 -6.92 20.33 7.84
N LEU A 215 -6.02 19.51 7.31
CA LEU A 215 -4.94 19.93 6.40
C LEU A 215 -5.51 20.36 5.04
N THR A 216 -4.87 21.33 4.39
CA THR A 216 -5.08 21.63 2.97
C THR A 216 -4.28 20.66 2.08
N ASP A 217 -4.64 20.56 0.80
CA ASP A 217 -3.95 19.67 -0.15
C ASP A 217 -2.47 20.05 -0.35
N ASP A 218 -2.14 21.34 -0.28
CA ASP A 218 -0.77 21.87 -0.35
C ASP A 218 0.05 21.48 0.89
N GLU A 219 -0.50 21.68 2.10
CA GLU A 219 0.13 21.28 3.36
C GLU A 219 0.39 19.77 3.40
N LEU A 220 -0.61 18.99 3.01
CA LEU A 220 -0.54 17.54 2.92
C LEU A 220 0.50 17.09 1.87
N THR A 221 0.64 17.82 0.76
CA THR A 221 1.69 17.58 -0.24
C THR A 221 3.08 17.94 0.28
N HIS A 222 3.21 19.04 1.02
CA HIS A 222 4.46 19.47 1.66
C HIS A 222 4.93 18.46 2.72
N LEU A 223 4.04 18.06 3.64
CA LEU A 223 4.34 17.03 4.65
C LEU A 223 4.72 15.68 4.02
N ARG A 224 4.10 15.30 2.89
CA ARG A 224 4.52 14.11 2.11
C ARG A 224 5.89 14.26 1.45
N LYS A 225 6.33 15.47 1.07
CA LYS A 225 7.69 15.71 0.58
C LYS A 225 8.70 15.54 1.73
N LEU A 226 8.47 16.17 2.87
CA LEU A 226 9.30 16.04 4.08
C LEU A 226 9.43 14.58 4.55
N ALA A 227 8.33 13.82 4.57
CA ALA A 227 8.34 12.42 5.00
C ALA A 227 9.16 11.46 4.10
N ARG A 228 9.59 11.89 2.91
CA ARG A 228 10.44 11.06 2.03
C ARG A 228 11.89 11.02 2.51
N SER A 229 12.46 12.18 2.86
CA SER A 229 13.85 12.31 3.34
C SER A 229 14.02 11.86 4.79
N LEU A 230 12.98 11.92 5.62
CA LEU A 230 13.05 11.43 7.00
C LEU A 230 13.38 9.93 7.10
N PRO A 231 14.09 9.49 8.15
CA PRO A 231 14.42 8.08 8.34
C PRO A 231 13.18 7.32 8.84
N THR A 232 13.26 5.98 8.86
CA THR A 232 12.22 5.19 9.53
C THR A 232 12.42 5.26 11.04
N HIS A 233 11.35 5.51 11.78
CA HIS A 233 11.39 5.67 13.24
C HIS A 233 11.03 4.36 13.94
N PHE A 234 10.00 3.67 13.43
CA PHE A 234 9.46 2.43 13.99
C PHE A 234 9.34 1.34 12.92
N VAL A 235 9.43 0.08 13.33
CA VAL A 235 9.16 -1.10 12.51
C VAL A 235 8.09 -1.96 13.18
N LEU A 236 6.96 -2.17 12.50
CA LEU A 236 5.78 -2.86 13.03
C LEU A 236 5.47 -4.15 12.25
N GLY A 237 5.16 -5.23 12.96
CA GLY A 237 4.63 -6.48 12.43
C GLY A 237 3.23 -6.86 12.94
N ARG A 238 2.85 -6.43 14.14
CA ARG A 238 1.56 -6.72 14.77
C ARG A 238 0.40 -5.90 14.19
N ASN A 239 -0.78 -6.51 14.06
CA ASN A 239 -2.00 -5.86 13.56
C ASN A 239 -2.82 -5.12 14.63
N ARG A 240 -2.67 -5.50 15.90
CA ARG A 240 -3.55 -5.12 17.03
C ARG A 240 -2.73 -4.92 18.31
N LYS A 241 -3.36 -4.29 19.30
CA LYS A 241 -2.78 -3.94 20.60
C LYS A 241 -1.55 -3.05 20.43
N LEU A 242 -1.76 -1.91 19.76
CA LEU A 242 -0.72 -0.97 19.38
C LEU A 242 -0.53 0.15 20.43
N GLN A 243 -0.88 -0.09 21.71
CA GLN A 243 -0.84 0.94 22.75
C GLN A 243 0.60 1.37 23.10
N GLY A 244 1.54 0.44 23.25
CA GLY A 244 2.95 0.79 23.48
C GLY A 244 3.55 1.57 22.31
N LEU A 245 3.22 1.19 21.07
CA LEU A 245 3.59 1.96 19.87
C LEU A 245 2.93 3.35 19.85
N ALA A 246 1.65 3.46 20.23
CA ALA A 246 0.96 4.74 20.31
C ALA A 246 1.62 5.67 21.33
N ALA A 247 1.97 5.17 22.52
CA ALA A 247 2.71 5.92 23.54
C ALA A 247 4.09 6.39 23.03
N ALA A 248 4.86 5.49 22.37
CA ALA A 248 6.15 5.86 21.77
C ALA A 248 6.00 6.88 20.62
N VAL A 249 4.93 6.80 19.82
CA VAL A 249 4.61 7.79 18.77
C VAL A 249 4.23 9.16 19.37
N ILE A 250 3.51 9.18 20.49
CA ILE A 250 3.16 10.42 21.21
C ILE A 250 4.44 11.08 21.78
N LYS A 251 5.32 10.31 22.42
CA LYS A 251 6.64 10.77 22.91
C LYS A 251 7.53 11.26 21.76
N LEU A 252 7.52 10.58 20.60
CA LEU A 252 8.18 11.07 19.40
C LEU A 252 7.61 12.41 18.94
N TRP A 253 6.29 12.64 19.07
CA TRP A 253 5.64 13.87 18.59
C TRP A 253 5.92 15.12 19.41
N GLU A 254 6.46 14.99 20.61
CA GLU A 254 7.01 16.11 21.39
C GLU A 254 8.28 16.68 20.73
N LYS A 255 9.07 15.83 20.04
CA LYS A 255 10.30 16.22 19.32
C LYS A 255 10.13 16.35 17.80
N CYS A 256 9.22 15.59 17.18
CA CYS A 256 9.09 15.47 15.71
C CYS A 256 7.65 15.59 15.20
N HIS A 257 7.47 16.20 14.02
CA HIS A 257 6.12 16.43 13.47
C HIS A 257 5.49 15.19 12.80
N ILE A 258 6.32 14.24 12.34
CA ILE A 258 5.91 13.13 11.47
C ILE A 258 6.46 11.83 12.06
N ALA A 259 5.60 10.83 12.23
CA ALA A 259 6.00 9.46 12.56
C ALA A 259 5.99 8.60 11.29
N LYS A 260 7.15 8.01 10.95
CA LYS A 260 7.32 7.11 9.79
C LYS A 260 7.54 5.68 10.28
N ILE A 261 6.53 4.85 10.11
CA ILE A 261 6.46 3.47 10.58
C ILE A 261 6.62 2.56 9.35
N ALA A 262 7.64 1.71 9.33
CA ALA A 262 7.79 0.66 8.32
C ALA A 262 7.09 -0.63 8.74
N LEU A 263 6.68 -1.43 7.76
CA LEU A 263 6.04 -2.72 8.00
C LEU A 263 7.02 -3.87 7.77
N LYS A 264 7.07 -4.81 8.71
CA LYS A 264 7.93 -6.01 8.61
C LYS A 264 7.51 -6.87 7.42
N TRP A 265 8.50 -7.38 6.69
CA TRP A 265 8.26 -8.11 5.44
C TRP A 265 8.03 -9.61 5.67
N GLY A 266 7.02 -10.15 4.99
CA GLY A 266 6.76 -11.59 4.99
C GLY A 266 5.89 -12.10 6.14
N ILE A 267 5.40 -11.23 7.03
CA ILE A 267 4.45 -11.61 8.08
C ILE A 267 3.07 -11.91 7.44
N PRO A 268 2.48 -13.10 7.68
CA PRO A 268 1.16 -13.45 7.16
C PRO A 268 0.05 -12.62 7.83
N ASN A 269 -1.07 -12.44 7.12
CA ASN A 269 -2.27 -11.76 7.61
C ASN A 269 -2.10 -10.28 8.05
N THR A 270 -1.00 -9.62 7.67
CA THR A 270 -0.76 -8.19 7.90
C THR A 270 -1.85 -7.33 7.24
N SER A 271 -2.59 -6.53 8.02
CA SER A 271 -3.65 -5.62 7.55
C SER A 271 -3.34 -4.16 7.89
N ASN A 272 -2.77 -3.48 6.90
CA ASN A 272 -2.39 -2.06 6.99
C ASN A 272 -3.58 -1.13 7.25
N GLU A 273 -4.81 -1.60 7.07
CA GLU A 273 -6.03 -0.85 7.36
C GLU A 273 -6.36 -0.88 8.85
N LEU A 274 -6.35 -2.07 9.45
CA LEU A 274 -6.59 -2.24 10.88
C LEU A 274 -5.52 -1.53 11.70
N MET A 275 -4.23 -1.71 11.35
CA MET A 275 -3.11 -0.99 11.98
C MET A 275 -3.30 0.54 11.97
N VAL A 276 -3.69 1.10 10.81
CA VAL A 276 -3.88 2.55 10.67
C VAL A 276 -5.10 3.04 11.44
N ASN A 277 -6.20 2.28 11.44
CA ASN A 277 -7.41 2.68 12.15
C ASN A 277 -7.17 2.62 13.68
N GLU A 278 -6.51 1.58 14.18
CA GLU A 278 -6.16 1.48 15.59
C GLU A 278 -5.17 2.57 16.03
N LEU A 279 -4.10 2.81 15.25
CA LEU A 279 -3.17 3.92 15.53
C LEU A 279 -3.86 5.28 15.50
N LYS A 280 -4.80 5.53 14.58
CA LYS A 280 -5.61 6.76 14.57
C LYS A 280 -6.46 6.89 15.82
N CYS A 281 -7.15 5.83 16.25
CA CYS A 281 -7.98 5.86 17.45
C CYS A 281 -7.15 6.08 18.72
N LEU A 282 -5.98 5.45 18.84
CA LEU A 282 -5.12 5.57 20.02
C LEU A 282 -4.36 6.92 20.08
N THR A 283 -3.93 7.45 18.94
CA THR A 283 -3.07 8.65 18.91
C THR A 283 -3.77 9.93 18.50
N GLY A 284 -4.91 9.85 17.80
CA GLY A 284 -5.59 10.98 17.13
C GLY A 284 -4.86 11.53 15.89
N GLY A 285 -3.77 10.90 15.43
CA GLY A 285 -2.92 11.43 14.35
C GLY A 285 -3.55 11.42 12.95
N VAL A 286 -3.15 12.36 12.11
CA VAL A 286 -3.61 12.48 10.73
C VAL A 286 -2.79 11.58 9.80
N LEU A 287 -3.45 10.74 9.00
CA LEU A 287 -2.78 9.85 8.04
C LEU A 287 -2.32 10.63 6.80
N LEU A 288 -1.01 10.70 6.57
CA LEU A 288 -0.43 11.28 5.35
C LEU A 288 -0.35 10.27 4.20
N LEU A 289 0.14 9.05 4.50
CA LEU A 289 0.39 8.00 3.51
C LEU A 289 0.18 6.61 4.12
N ARG A 290 -0.53 5.75 3.39
CA ARG A 290 -0.61 4.30 3.63
C ARG A 290 -0.13 3.58 2.38
N ASN A 291 0.92 2.77 2.53
CA ASN A 291 1.43 1.88 1.48
C ASN A 291 1.64 0.47 2.07
N LYS A 292 1.94 -0.53 1.23
CA LYS A 292 2.29 -1.90 1.64
C LYS A 292 3.51 -1.99 2.56
N PHE A 293 4.36 -0.97 2.56
CA PHE A 293 5.66 -0.96 3.25
C PHE A 293 5.76 0.09 4.37
N PHE A 294 4.91 1.13 4.34
CA PHE A 294 5.01 2.27 5.25
C PHE A 294 3.63 2.80 5.62
N ILE A 295 3.50 3.19 6.88
CA ILE A 295 2.44 4.04 7.43
C ILE A 295 3.12 5.34 7.86
N ILE A 296 2.60 6.49 7.40
CA ILE A 296 3.12 7.80 7.75
C ILE A 296 1.99 8.62 8.40
N LEU A 297 2.20 8.98 9.66
CA LEU A 297 1.27 9.76 10.47
C LEU A 297 1.87 11.14 10.76
N TYR A 298 1.03 12.16 10.76
CA TYR A 298 1.33 13.52 11.21
C TYR A 298 0.66 13.76 12.56
N ARG A 299 1.34 14.45 13.48
CA ARG A 299 0.83 14.69 14.84
C ARG A 299 -0.51 15.41 14.88
N GLY A 300 -0.78 16.30 13.91
CA GLY A 300 -1.96 17.18 13.87
C GLY A 300 -1.61 18.62 14.24
N LYS A 301 -2.43 19.59 13.82
CA LYS A 301 -2.31 21.01 14.23
C LYS A 301 -2.83 21.25 15.66
N ASP A 302 -3.58 20.29 16.15
CA ASP A 302 -4.27 20.15 17.43
C ASP A 302 -3.44 19.43 18.50
N PHE A 303 -2.26 18.89 18.16
CA PHE A 303 -1.42 18.16 19.12
C PHE A 303 -0.70 19.11 20.08
N LEU A 304 -0.95 18.92 21.37
CA LEU A 304 -0.30 19.62 22.47
C LEU A 304 0.69 18.67 23.18
N PRO A 305 1.91 19.12 23.54
CA PRO A 305 2.80 18.37 24.43
C PRO A 305 2.15 18.09 25.78
N SER A 306 2.55 16.98 26.42
CA SER A 306 1.98 16.50 27.68
C SER A 306 1.88 17.57 28.78
N GLN A 307 2.95 18.34 28.99
CA GLN A 307 3.01 19.43 29.97
C GLN A 307 2.07 20.62 29.66
N VAL A 308 1.83 20.91 28.37
CA VAL A 308 0.91 22.00 27.98
C VAL A 308 -0.54 21.53 28.09
N ALA A 309 -0.79 20.27 27.78
CA ALA A 309 -2.09 19.64 27.93
C ALA A 309 -2.57 19.59 29.39
N SER A 310 -1.70 19.29 30.37
CA SER A 310 -2.09 19.29 31.78
C SER A 310 -2.47 20.68 32.27
N LEU A 311 -1.68 21.71 31.95
CA LEU A 311 -1.95 23.11 32.32
C LEU A 311 -3.27 23.62 31.71
N ILE A 312 -3.60 23.23 30.47
CA ILE A 312 -4.89 23.58 29.85
C ILE A 312 -6.04 22.84 30.54
N ALA A 313 -5.91 21.54 30.82
CA ALA A 313 -6.94 20.77 31.51
C ALA A 313 -7.21 21.28 32.94
N GLU A 314 -6.16 21.63 33.68
CA GLU A 314 -6.26 22.28 34.99
C GLU A 314 -7.01 23.62 34.89
N ARG A 315 -6.68 24.45 33.90
CA ARG A 315 -7.35 25.74 33.68
C ARG A 315 -8.78 25.60 33.19
N GLU A 316 -9.10 24.59 32.37
CA GLU A 316 -10.48 24.28 31.96
C GLU A 316 -11.33 23.87 33.17
N VAL A 317 -10.82 23.00 34.03
CA VAL A 317 -11.50 22.62 35.29
C VAL A 317 -11.72 23.84 36.21
N GLU A 318 -10.74 24.73 36.32
CA GLU A 318 -10.86 25.97 37.10
C GLU A 318 -11.95 26.90 36.53
N LEU A 319 -12.01 27.06 35.20
CA LEU A 319 -13.04 27.85 34.52
C LEU A 319 -14.43 27.23 34.68
N THR A 320 -14.57 25.90 34.56
CA THR A 320 -15.86 25.22 34.82
C THR A 320 -16.30 25.38 36.28
N ARG A 321 -15.36 25.40 37.24
CA ARG A 321 -15.68 25.70 38.65
C ARG A 321 -16.22 27.11 38.81
N TYR A 322 -15.55 28.13 38.25
CA TYR A 322 -16.04 29.52 38.31
C TYR A 322 -17.40 29.70 37.60
N GLN A 323 -17.64 29.01 36.49
CA GLN A 323 -18.94 29.02 35.80
C GLN A 323 -20.05 28.43 36.68
N LEU A 324 -19.77 27.34 37.40
CA LEU A 324 -20.72 26.73 38.33
C LEU A 324 -20.97 27.63 39.56
N GLU A 325 -19.93 28.30 40.07
CA GLU A 325 -20.06 29.31 41.14
C GLU A 325 -20.89 30.52 40.67
N GLU A 326 -20.71 30.99 39.44
CA GLU A 326 -21.51 32.09 38.85
C GLU A 326 -22.98 31.68 38.66
N GLU A 327 -23.26 30.50 38.13
CA GLU A 327 -24.64 29.99 38.00
C GLU A 327 -25.30 29.82 39.37
N VAL A 328 -24.60 29.28 40.38
CA VAL A 328 -25.13 29.19 41.77
C VAL A 328 -25.40 30.58 42.36
N ALA A 329 -24.56 31.58 42.07
CA ALA A 329 -24.81 32.96 42.48
C ALA A 329 -26.02 33.58 41.76
N ARG A 330 -26.21 33.31 40.45
CA ARG A 330 -27.40 33.72 39.69
C ARG A 330 -28.67 33.06 40.22
N PHE A 331 -28.66 31.75 40.50
CA PHE A 331 -29.81 31.05 41.11
C PHE A 331 -30.20 31.67 42.45
N LYS A 332 -29.24 31.93 43.34
CA LYS A 332 -29.50 32.62 44.62
C LYS A 332 -30.04 34.04 44.43
N ALA A 333 -29.52 34.79 43.45
CA ALA A 333 -30.01 36.13 43.15
C ALA A 333 -31.48 36.10 42.67
N ILE A 334 -31.85 35.12 41.82
CA ILE A 334 -33.23 34.89 41.38
C ILE A 334 -34.14 34.54 42.56
N GLU A 335 -33.70 33.67 43.48
CA GLU A 335 -34.46 33.31 44.70
C GLU A 335 -34.67 34.50 45.65
N THR A 336 -33.77 35.49 45.66
CA THR A 336 -33.88 36.68 46.53
C THR A 336 -34.76 37.81 45.98
N LEU A 337 -35.33 37.68 44.78
CA LEU A 337 -36.26 38.68 44.23
C LEU A 337 -37.63 38.61 44.93
N PRO A 338 -38.15 39.71 45.51
CA PRO A 338 -39.43 39.68 46.20
C PRO A 338 -40.59 39.45 45.22
N ILE A 339 -41.47 38.50 45.56
CA ILE A 339 -42.68 38.18 44.79
C ILE A 339 -43.73 39.29 45.02
N THR A 340 -43.62 40.37 44.25
CA THR A 340 -44.66 41.40 44.15
C THR A 340 -44.78 41.89 42.71
N THR A 341 -46.04 41.98 42.26
CA THR A 341 -46.50 42.38 40.91
C THR A 341 -46.44 41.29 39.84
N GLU A 342 -47.60 41.01 39.24
CA GLU A 342 -47.83 40.10 38.11
C GLU A 342 -47.22 40.63 36.80
N VAL A 343 -45.90 40.73 36.72
CA VAL A 343 -45.21 40.84 35.44
C VAL A 343 -44.97 39.43 34.91
N SER A 344 -45.69 39.09 33.83
CA SER A 344 -45.58 37.85 33.06
C SER A 344 -44.13 37.31 33.01
N MET A 345 -43.84 36.32 33.87
CA MET A 345 -42.53 35.68 33.94
C MET A 345 -42.33 34.71 32.76
N ARG A 346 -42.19 35.28 31.57
CA ARG A 346 -41.14 34.80 30.67
C ARG A 346 -39.81 35.30 31.23
N SER A 347 -39.30 34.65 32.27
CA SER A 347 -37.86 34.64 32.51
C SER A 347 -37.24 34.11 31.20
N SER A 348 -36.54 34.97 30.48
CA SER A 348 -35.91 34.55 29.24
C SER A 348 -34.77 33.60 29.62
N ASN A 349 -35.00 32.30 29.48
CA ASN A 349 -33.95 31.28 29.66
C ASN A 349 -32.81 31.43 28.63
N VAL A 350 -32.96 32.37 27.69
CA VAL A 350 -32.04 32.80 26.64
C VAL A 350 -30.63 32.98 27.18
N GLY A 351 -29.78 31.99 26.93
CA GLY A 351 -28.36 31.99 27.28
C GLY A 351 -27.96 31.18 28.52
N THR A 352 -28.90 30.50 29.18
CA THR A 352 -28.59 29.62 30.33
C THR A 352 -27.98 28.29 29.87
N LEU A 353 -27.07 27.71 30.67
CA LEU A 353 -26.50 26.38 30.39
C LEU A 353 -27.58 25.29 30.27
N SER A 354 -28.62 25.37 31.10
CA SER A 354 -29.82 24.52 31.06
C SER A 354 -30.59 24.65 29.74
N GLU A 355 -30.59 25.84 29.11
CA GLU A 355 -31.19 26.07 27.79
C GLU A 355 -30.36 25.39 26.70
N PHE A 356 -29.03 25.50 26.77
CA PHE A 356 -28.12 24.80 25.85
C PHE A 356 -28.23 23.27 25.94
N GLN A 357 -28.52 22.74 27.13
CA GLN A 357 -28.79 21.31 27.37
C GLN A 357 -30.19 20.90 26.88
N THR A 358 -31.22 21.71 27.11
CA THR A 358 -32.59 21.40 26.61
C THR A 358 -32.75 21.61 25.10
N ILE A 359 -31.89 22.40 24.45
CA ILE A 359 -31.79 22.46 22.98
C ILE A 359 -31.19 21.15 22.41
N ALA A 360 -30.40 20.41 23.21
CA ALA A 360 -29.76 19.17 22.77
C ALA A 360 -30.68 17.92 22.85
N GLU A 361 -31.74 17.94 23.66
CA GLU A 361 -32.70 16.83 23.82
C GLU A 361 -34.15 17.26 23.49
N PRO A 362 -34.70 16.85 22.33
CA PRO A 362 -36.03 17.29 21.92
C PRO A 362 -37.18 16.45 22.52
N GLY A 363 -37.98 17.08 23.38
CA GLY A 363 -39.44 16.89 23.40
C GLY A 363 -40.03 15.84 24.34
N LYS A 364 -40.96 16.28 25.20
CA LYS A 364 -41.78 15.42 26.08
C LYS A 364 -42.97 14.75 25.36
N GLU A 365 -43.26 13.53 25.81
CA GLU A 365 -44.60 12.93 25.97
C GLU A 365 -45.56 13.06 24.77
N LYS A 366 -45.21 12.34 23.68
CA LYS A 366 -46.20 11.51 22.99
C LYS A 366 -46.31 10.16 23.71
N SER A 367 -47.38 9.41 23.45
CA SER A 367 -47.44 7.98 23.84
C SER A 367 -46.16 7.28 23.38
N GLU A 368 -45.54 6.47 24.25
CA GLU A 368 -44.24 5.84 23.95
C GLU A 368 -44.29 5.03 22.64
N ILE A 369 -45.45 4.44 22.34
CA ILE A 369 -45.75 3.70 21.10
C ILE A 369 -45.84 4.66 19.90
N GLU A 370 -46.51 5.81 20.04
CA GLU A 370 -46.62 6.81 18.97
C GLU A 370 -45.25 7.44 18.65
N ALA A 371 -44.46 7.75 19.69
CA ALA A 371 -43.09 8.24 19.55
C ALA A 371 -42.20 7.25 18.78
N GLN A 372 -42.28 5.95 19.12
CA GLN A 372 -41.55 4.89 18.41
C GLN A 372 -42.00 4.75 16.94
N LEU A 373 -43.31 4.81 16.66
CA LEU A 373 -43.83 4.72 15.29
C LEU A 373 -43.43 5.94 14.43
N VAL A 374 -43.45 7.15 14.99
CA VAL A 374 -43.01 8.37 14.33
C VAL A 374 -41.50 8.33 14.07
N ALA A 375 -40.69 7.89 15.04
CA ALA A 375 -39.24 7.75 14.88
C ALA A 375 -38.86 6.71 13.80
N GLU A 376 -39.52 5.56 13.77
CA GLU A 376 -39.25 4.54 12.73
C GLU A 376 -39.74 5.00 11.34
N LYS A 377 -40.84 5.77 11.27
CA LYS A 377 -41.25 6.44 10.02
C LYS A 377 -40.18 7.43 9.54
N GLU A 378 -39.69 8.34 10.39
CA GLU A 378 -38.65 9.31 9.99
C GLU A 378 -37.36 8.60 9.56
N ARG A 379 -36.99 7.51 10.24
CA ARG A 379 -35.87 6.64 9.87
C ARG A 379 -36.05 6.02 8.48
N LEU A 380 -37.24 5.48 8.18
CA LEU A 380 -37.57 4.93 6.87
C LEU A 380 -37.56 6.02 5.77
N GLU A 381 -38.06 7.22 6.05
CA GLU A 381 -38.00 8.34 5.11
C GLU A 381 -36.57 8.82 4.87
N LYS A 382 -35.73 8.87 5.91
CA LYS A 382 -34.30 9.18 5.80
C LYS A 382 -33.57 8.15 4.95
N GLU A 383 -33.88 6.87 5.13
CA GLU A 383 -33.31 5.81 4.30
C GLU A 383 -33.81 5.86 2.86
N LEU A 384 -35.09 6.20 2.64
CA LEU A 384 -35.61 6.45 1.30
C LEU A 384 -34.83 7.58 0.59
N ARG A 385 -34.63 8.72 1.27
CA ARG A 385 -33.82 9.84 0.76
C ARG A 385 -32.38 9.41 0.43
N ASN A 386 -31.77 8.57 1.26
CA ASN A 386 -30.43 8.02 1.01
C ASN A 386 -30.40 7.15 -0.27
N GLN A 387 -31.36 6.24 -0.42
CA GLN A 387 -31.44 5.33 -1.57
C GLN A 387 -31.77 6.09 -2.87
N GLU A 388 -32.68 7.05 -2.83
CA GLU A 388 -32.99 7.91 -3.99
C GLU A 388 -31.77 8.75 -4.42
N HIS A 389 -30.99 9.28 -3.46
CA HIS A 389 -29.73 9.95 -3.77
C HIS A 389 -28.68 8.99 -4.36
N SER A 390 -28.55 7.78 -3.81
CA SER A 390 -27.67 6.72 -4.34
C SER A 390 -28.03 6.36 -5.78
N LEU A 391 -29.32 6.19 -6.06
CA LEU A 391 -29.87 5.95 -7.40
C LEU A 391 -29.56 7.11 -8.36
N TYR A 392 -29.73 8.36 -7.95
CA TYR A 392 -29.35 9.52 -8.77
C TYR A 392 -27.86 9.49 -9.15
N VAL A 393 -26.99 9.20 -8.18
CA VAL A 393 -25.54 9.04 -8.41
C VAL A 393 -25.24 7.86 -9.34
N LEU A 394 -25.95 6.74 -9.24
CA LEU A 394 -25.81 5.60 -10.15
C LEU A 394 -26.25 5.96 -11.58
N LYS A 395 -27.40 6.62 -11.77
CA LYS A 395 -27.87 7.06 -13.10
C LYS A 395 -26.88 8.03 -13.76
N LYS A 396 -26.34 8.99 -13.00
CA LYS A 396 -25.28 9.91 -13.46
C LYS A 396 -23.95 9.22 -13.80
N LYS A 397 -23.62 8.11 -13.12
CA LYS A 397 -22.47 7.24 -13.47
C LYS A 397 -22.73 6.44 -14.75
N ILE A 398 -23.95 5.92 -14.95
CA ILE A 398 -24.36 5.23 -16.18
C ILE A 398 -24.26 6.17 -17.38
N GLU A 399 -24.79 7.38 -17.27
CA GLU A 399 -24.73 8.43 -18.30
C GLU A 399 -23.28 8.80 -18.70
N LYS A 400 -22.41 9.08 -17.72
CA LYS A 400 -20.99 9.34 -18.00
C LYS A 400 -20.30 8.17 -18.73
N SER A 401 -20.68 6.94 -18.38
CA SER A 401 -20.13 5.73 -19.01
C SER A 401 -20.71 5.50 -20.41
N SER A 402 -22.00 5.81 -20.65
CA SER A 402 -22.62 5.71 -21.97
C SER A 402 -22.10 6.79 -22.93
N ILE A 403 -21.81 8.00 -22.45
CA ILE A 403 -21.12 9.04 -23.23
C ILE A 403 -19.71 8.58 -23.62
N ALA A 404 -18.95 7.98 -22.70
CA ALA A 404 -17.62 7.44 -22.99
C ALA A 404 -17.68 6.28 -24.02
N LEU A 405 -18.65 5.38 -23.88
CA LEU A 405 -18.90 4.30 -24.84
C LEU A 405 -19.34 4.85 -26.21
N GLY A 406 -20.18 5.90 -26.24
CA GLY A 406 -20.60 6.60 -27.45
C GLY A 406 -19.43 7.21 -28.20
N LYS A 407 -18.50 7.89 -27.50
CA LYS A 407 -17.26 8.41 -28.10
C LYS A 407 -16.39 7.31 -28.71
N LEU A 408 -16.28 6.15 -28.05
CA LEU A 408 -15.55 5.00 -28.58
C LEU A 408 -16.25 4.37 -29.79
N ASN A 409 -17.57 4.28 -29.78
CA ASN A 409 -18.34 3.77 -30.92
C ASN A 409 -18.32 4.75 -32.11
N ALA A 410 -18.30 6.06 -31.88
CA ALA A 410 -18.23 7.09 -32.93
C ALA A 410 -16.83 7.24 -33.56
N ALA A 411 -15.78 6.85 -32.83
CA ALA A 411 -14.43 6.72 -33.36
C ALA A 411 -14.29 5.50 -34.32
N TRP A 412 -15.22 4.55 -34.26
CA TRP A 412 -15.31 3.43 -35.20
C TRP A 412 -16.26 3.79 -36.35
N ARG A 413 -15.83 3.51 -37.58
CA ARG A 413 -16.66 3.64 -38.78
C ARG A 413 -16.82 2.25 -39.40
N PRO A 414 -18.01 1.63 -39.35
CA PRO A 414 -18.22 0.32 -39.97
C PRO A 414 -17.87 0.39 -41.46
N PHE A 415 -17.18 -0.61 -41.99
CA PHE A 415 -17.01 -0.74 -43.44
C PHE A 415 -18.40 -0.95 -44.07
N LYS A 416 -18.72 -0.20 -45.13
CA LYS A 416 -19.95 -0.46 -45.91
C LYS A 416 -19.75 -1.80 -46.61
N GLN A 417 -20.71 -2.71 -46.50
CA GLN A 417 -20.63 -3.96 -47.26
C GLN A 417 -20.81 -3.64 -48.74
N ASP A 418 -19.82 -4.00 -49.56
CA ASP A 418 -20.00 -4.05 -51.01
C ASP A 418 -21.09 -5.08 -51.34
N GLU A 419 -21.93 -4.79 -52.33
CA GLU A 419 -23.08 -5.64 -52.68
C GLU A 419 -22.65 -6.91 -53.42
N ASP A 420 -21.46 -6.90 -54.06
CA ASP A 420 -20.85 -8.01 -54.80
C ASP A 420 -20.26 -9.09 -53.88
N LYS A 421 -21.12 -9.79 -53.14
CA LYS A 421 -20.71 -10.92 -52.29
C LYS A 421 -20.58 -12.21 -53.10
N GLU A 422 -19.44 -12.88 -52.94
CA GLU A 422 -19.26 -14.25 -53.46
C GLU A 422 -20.34 -15.20 -52.88
N ILE A 423 -21.22 -15.69 -53.75
CA ILE A 423 -22.25 -16.67 -53.39
C ILE A 423 -21.59 -18.05 -53.27
N LEU A 424 -21.25 -18.45 -52.04
CA LEU A 424 -20.80 -19.81 -51.76
C LEU A 424 -21.95 -20.82 -51.95
N THR A 425 -21.69 -21.86 -52.75
CA THR A 425 -22.62 -22.98 -52.86
C THR A 425 -22.75 -23.73 -51.52
N GLN A 426 -23.87 -24.44 -51.34
CA GLN A 426 -24.10 -25.18 -50.09
C GLN A 426 -23.09 -26.33 -49.89
N GLU A 427 -22.51 -26.86 -50.97
CA GLU A 427 -21.49 -27.91 -50.94
C GLU A 427 -20.12 -27.35 -50.53
N GLU A 428 -19.68 -26.24 -51.14
CA GLU A 428 -18.50 -25.50 -50.71
C GLU A 428 -18.63 -25.11 -49.23
N ARG A 429 -19.77 -24.58 -48.80
CA ARG A 429 -20.02 -24.23 -47.39
C ARG A 429 -19.90 -25.44 -46.45
N ARG A 430 -20.40 -26.63 -46.83
CA ARG A 430 -20.21 -27.87 -46.05
C ARG A 430 -18.74 -28.27 -45.99
N SER A 431 -18.02 -28.25 -47.11
CA SER A 431 -16.60 -28.61 -47.19
C SER A 431 -15.73 -27.67 -46.35
N LEU A 432 -15.87 -26.36 -46.53
CA LEU A 432 -15.16 -25.32 -45.78
C LEU A 432 -15.45 -25.38 -44.27
N ARG A 433 -16.67 -25.77 -43.86
CA ARG A 433 -17.02 -26.03 -42.46
C ARG A 433 -16.28 -27.25 -41.90
N GLN A 434 -16.22 -28.36 -42.63
CA GLN A 434 -15.50 -29.56 -42.18
C GLN A 434 -13.99 -29.29 -42.03
N ILE A 435 -13.38 -28.59 -43.00
CA ILE A 435 -11.99 -28.12 -42.93
C ILE A 435 -11.82 -27.18 -41.72
N GLY A 436 -12.73 -26.22 -41.58
CA GLY A 436 -12.79 -25.25 -40.49
C GLY A 436 -12.77 -25.89 -39.10
N LEU A 437 -13.57 -26.93 -38.88
CA LEU A 437 -13.64 -27.64 -37.60
C LEU A 437 -12.39 -28.48 -37.32
N LYS A 438 -11.87 -29.19 -38.33
CA LYS A 438 -10.67 -30.04 -38.24
C LYS A 438 -9.35 -29.27 -38.06
N MET A 439 -9.32 -27.95 -38.26
CA MET A 439 -8.10 -27.17 -38.04
C MET A 439 -7.72 -27.02 -36.56
N ASP A 440 -6.46 -27.32 -36.24
CA ASP A 440 -5.88 -27.10 -34.90
C ASP A 440 -5.59 -25.62 -34.61
N ARG A 441 -5.05 -24.89 -35.60
CA ARG A 441 -4.74 -23.46 -35.43
C ARG A 441 -6.02 -22.63 -35.47
N SER A 442 -6.29 -21.95 -34.37
CA SER A 442 -7.45 -21.05 -34.20
C SER A 442 -7.06 -19.72 -33.58
N LEU A 443 -7.79 -18.66 -33.93
CA LEU A 443 -7.67 -17.34 -33.30
C LEU A 443 -8.67 -17.22 -32.14
N VAL A 444 -8.22 -16.87 -30.94
CA VAL A 444 -9.09 -16.78 -29.75
C VAL A 444 -9.52 -15.33 -29.46
N LEU A 445 -10.83 -15.09 -29.40
CA LEU A 445 -11.42 -13.81 -29.00
C LEU A 445 -11.53 -13.71 -27.47
N GLY A 446 -10.68 -12.88 -26.89
CA GLY A 446 -10.74 -12.51 -25.48
C GLY A 446 -11.72 -11.36 -25.20
N ARG A 447 -11.70 -10.85 -23.96
CA ARG A 447 -12.61 -9.78 -23.46
C ARG A 447 -12.68 -8.52 -24.34
N ARG A 448 -11.62 -8.21 -25.11
CA ARG A 448 -11.55 -7.05 -26.00
C ARG A 448 -12.48 -7.15 -27.22
N GLY A 449 -13.01 -8.34 -27.52
CA GLY A 449 -13.75 -8.60 -28.75
C GLY A 449 -12.86 -8.46 -29.98
N VAL A 450 -13.45 -8.00 -31.07
CA VAL A 450 -12.79 -7.75 -32.35
C VAL A 450 -12.17 -6.35 -32.34
N PHE A 451 -10.92 -6.26 -32.80
CA PHE A 451 -10.14 -5.03 -32.92
C PHE A 451 -9.07 -5.23 -34.02
N ASP A 452 -8.38 -4.17 -34.46
CA ASP A 452 -7.39 -4.20 -35.55
C ASP A 452 -6.47 -5.46 -35.53
N GLY A 453 -5.76 -5.70 -34.43
CA GLY A 453 -4.88 -6.88 -34.29
C GLY A 453 -5.55 -8.26 -34.38
N VAL A 454 -6.88 -8.36 -34.27
CA VAL A 454 -7.63 -9.59 -34.59
C VAL A 454 -7.71 -9.79 -36.10
N LEU A 455 -8.01 -8.74 -36.87
CA LEU A 455 -8.07 -8.80 -38.33
C LEU A 455 -6.68 -9.02 -38.94
N ALA A 456 -5.65 -8.35 -38.41
CA ALA A 456 -4.27 -8.67 -38.77
C ALA A 456 -3.96 -10.17 -38.56
N GLY A 457 -4.49 -10.75 -37.48
CA GLY A 457 -4.45 -12.19 -37.23
C GLY A 457 -5.21 -13.03 -38.26
N LEU A 458 -6.41 -12.62 -38.70
CA LEU A 458 -7.18 -13.28 -39.77
C LEU A 458 -6.40 -13.26 -41.09
N HIS A 459 -5.99 -12.08 -41.56
CA HIS A 459 -5.24 -11.91 -42.82
C HIS A 459 -3.89 -12.64 -42.81
N GLN A 460 -3.27 -12.81 -41.64
CA GLN A 460 -2.04 -13.62 -41.52
C GLN A 460 -2.31 -15.13 -41.60
N HIS A 461 -3.47 -15.61 -41.12
CA HIS A 461 -3.88 -17.00 -41.40
C HIS A 461 -4.26 -17.18 -42.87
N TRP A 462 -4.98 -16.23 -43.47
CA TRP A 462 -5.38 -16.27 -44.89
C TRP A 462 -4.22 -16.20 -45.89
N LYS A 463 -3.02 -15.78 -45.43
CA LYS A 463 -1.77 -15.89 -46.20
C LYS A 463 -1.41 -17.35 -46.55
N HIS A 464 -1.78 -18.29 -45.67
CA HIS A 464 -1.34 -19.69 -45.75
C HIS A 464 -2.49 -20.70 -45.74
N ARG A 465 -3.74 -20.23 -45.68
CA ARG A 465 -4.98 -21.02 -45.54
C ARG A 465 -6.14 -20.27 -46.19
N GLU A 466 -7.19 -20.98 -46.53
CA GLU A 466 -8.39 -20.36 -47.13
C GLU A 466 -9.48 -20.06 -46.09
N VAL A 467 -9.46 -20.82 -44.99
CA VAL A 467 -10.43 -20.77 -43.90
C VAL A 467 -9.72 -20.42 -42.59
N VAL A 468 -10.41 -19.70 -41.71
CA VAL A 468 -9.96 -19.42 -40.34
C VAL A 468 -11.01 -19.84 -39.33
N LYS A 469 -10.55 -20.52 -38.28
CA LYS A 469 -11.32 -20.91 -37.10
C LYS A 469 -11.12 -19.86 -36.01
N VAL A 470 -12.16 -19.11 -35.67
CA VAL A 470 -12.14 -18.09 -34.62
C VAL A 470 -12.95 -18.58 -33.42
N ILE A 471 -12.32 -18.74 -32.25
CA ILE A 471 -12.98 -19.27 -31.05
C ILE A 471 -13.39 -18.11 -30.12
N THR A 472 -14.64 -18.11 -29.65
CA THR A 472 -15.18 -17.13 -28.70
C THR A 472 -15.78 -17.79 -27.46
N MET A 473 -15.48 -17.21 -26.30
CA MET A 473 -15.97 -17.63 -24.97
C MET A 473 -17.25 -16.90 -24.54
N GLN A 474 -17.92 -16.20 -25.46
CA GLN A 474 -19.21 -15.55 -25.20
C GLN A 474 -20.28 -16.59 -24.86
N LYS A 475 -20.98 -16.38 -23.73
CA LYS A 475 -22.05 -17.27 -23.26
C LYS A 475 -23.36 -17.13 -24.05
N ILE A 476 -23.65 -15.92 -24.53
CA ILE A 476 -24.94 -15.58 -25.14
C ILE A 476 -24.84 -15.73 -26.67
N PHE A 477 -25.61 -16.64 -27.25
CA PHE A 477 -25.52 -16.98 -28.67
C PHE A 477 -25.83 -15.78 -29.60
N SER A 478 -26.76 -14.88 -29.24
CA SER A 478 -27.01 -13.67 -30.04
C SER A 478 -25.81 -12.73 -30.11
N GLN A 479 -24.97 -12.68 -29.05
CA GLN A 479 -23.70 -11.94 -29.08
C GLN A 479 -22.66 -12.62 -29.98
N VAL A 480 -22.67 -13.96 -30.06
CA VAL A 480 -21.81 -14.72 -30.99
C VAL A 480 -22.23 -14.42 -32.43
N ILE A 481 -23.52 -14.44 -32.76
CA ILE A 481 -24.02 -14.07 -34.10
C ILE A 481 -23.62 -12.64 -34.44
N HIS A 482 -23.84 -11.67 -33.54
CA HIS A 482 -23.43 -10.28 -33.76
C HIS A 482 -21.91 -10.18 -33.97
N THR A 483 -21.11 -10.95 -33.23
CA THR A 483 -19.64 -10.97 -33.39
C THR A 483 -19.23 -11.61 -34.71
N ALA A 484 -19.94 -12.64 -35.19
CA ALA A 484 -19.70 -13.27 -36.48
C ALA A 484 -20.02 -12.32 -37.64
N LYS A 485 -21.19 -11.65 -37.61
CA LYS A 485 -21.56 -10.60 -38.59
C LYS A 485 -20.58 -9.41 -38.58
N PHE A 486 -20.08 -9.03 -37.41
CA PHE A 486 -19.06 -8.00 -37.26
C PHE A 486 -17.72 -8.41 -37.89
N LEU A 487 -17.28 -9.65 -37.68
CA LEU A 487 -16.07 -10.17 -38.31
C LEU A 487 -16.21 -10.22 -39.84
N GLU A 488 -17.35 -10.68 -40.36
CA GLU A 488 -17.65 -10.70 -41.79
C GLU A 488 -17.58 -9.30 -42.41
N ALA A 489 -18.26 -8.31 -41.81
CA ALA A 489 -18.28 -6.93 -42.31
C ALA A 489 -16.91 -6.25 -42.29
N GLU A 490 -16.10 -6.46 -41.24
CA GLU A 490 -14.83 -5.75 -41.07
C GLU A 490 -13.65 -6.44 -41.77
N SER A 491 -13.67 -7.76 -41.93
CA SER A 491 -12.57 -8.51 -42.55
C SER A 491 -12.73 -8.77 -44.05
N GLY A 492 -13.92 -8.53 -44.61
CA GLY A 492 -14.28 -8.84 -45.99
C GLY A 492 -14.44 -10.35 -46.29
N GLY A 493 -14.23 -11.22 -45.30
CA GLY A 493 -14.36 -12.67 -45.46
C GLY A 493 -15.79 -13.17 -45.25
N THR A 494 -16.23 -14.13 -46.05
CA THR A 494 -17.57 -14.72 -46.01
C THR A 494 -17.77 -15.58 -44.76
N LEU A 495 -18.89 -15.41 -44.06
CA LEU A 495 -19.26 -16.28 -42.94
C LEU A 495 -19.72 -17.67 -43.44
N VAL A 496 -18.96 -18.71 -43.07
CA VAL A 496 -19.26 -20.10 -43.45
C VAL A 496 -20.24 -20.73 -42.47
N SER A 497 -19.92 -20.71 -41.18
CA SER A 497 -20.74 -21.28 -40.10
C SER A 497 -20.36 -20.76 -38.71
N VAL A 498 -21.28 -20.91 -37.75
CA VAL A 498 -21.06 -20.68 -36.32
C VAL A 498 -21.44 -21.97 -35.59
N ASP A 499 -20.46 -22.64 -35.00
CA ASP A 499 -20.59 -23.97 -34.39
C ASP A 499 -20.32 -23.92 -32.89
N LYS A 500 -21.04 -24.73 -32.11
CA LYS A 500 -20.86 -24.84 -30.66
C LYS A 500 -19.87 -25.96 -30.32
N LEU A 501 -18.85 -25.65 -29.51
CA LEU A 501 -17.83 -26.58 -29.05
C LEU A 501 -17.92 -26.79 -27.53
N LYS A 502 -17.13 -27.74 -26.99
CA LYS A 502 -16.94 -27.90 -25.54
C LYS A 502 -16.38 -26.62 -24.90
N GLU A 503 -15.48 -25.94 -25.61
CA GLU A 503 -14.83 -24.70 -25.20
C GLU A 503 -15.42 -23.47 -25.92
N GLY A 504 -16.73 -23.24 -25.76
CA GLY A 504 -17.42 -22.07 -26.30
C GLY A 504 -17.94 -22.25 -27.73
N HIS A 505 -17.69 -21.28 -28.61
CA HIS A 505 -18.20 -21.29 -29.99
C HIS A 505 -17.08 -21.02 -31.00
N ALA A 506 -17.09 -21.73 -32.13
CA ALA A 506 -16.22 -21.48 -33.27
C ALA A 506 -17.00 -20.74 -34.37
N ILE A 507 -16.45 -19.63 -34.83
CA ILE A 507 -16.89 -18.87 -35.99
C ILE A 507 -15.91 -19.22 -37.12
N ILE A 508 -16.41 -19.74 -38.23
CA ILE A 508 -15.61 -20.19 -39.37
C ILE A 508 -15.80 -19.19 -40.51
N ILE A 509 -14.70 -18.57 -40.94
CA ILE A 509 -14.70 -17.49 -41.94
C ILE A 509 -13.77 -17.86 -43.11
N TYR A 510 -14.27 -17.71 -44.32
CA TYR A 510 -13.57 -17.95 -45.58
C TYR A 510 -13.08 -16.62 -46.17
N ARG A 511 -11.92 -16.62 -46.84
CA ARG A 511 -11.27 -15.39 -47.34
C ARG A 511 -11.90 -14.77 -48.59
N GLY A 512 -12.64 -15.54 -49.38
CA GLY A 512 -13.04 -15.18 -50.75
C GLY A 512 -12.04 -15.68 -51.81
N LYS A 513 -12.52 -16.15 -52.96
CA LYS A 513 -11.67 -16.53 -54.12
C LYS A 513 -10.87 -15.31 -54.61
N ASN A 514 -11.44 -14.12 -54.50
CA ASN A 514 -10.83 -12.85 -54.88
C ASN A 514 -9.94 -12.20 -53.79
N TYR A 515 -9.57 -12.93 -52.72
CA TYR A 515 -8.80 -12.37 -51.60
C TYR A 515 -7.44 -11.80 -52.04
N ARG A 516 -7.29 -10.47 -51.96
CA ARG A 516 -6.00 -9.78 -52.00
C ARG A 516 -5.58 -9.39 -50.58
N ARG A 517 -4.30 -9.55 -50.27
CA ARG A 517 -3.74 -9.09 -48.99
C ARG A 517 -3.81 -7.57 -48.93
N PRO A 518 -4.49 -6.96 -47.93
CA PRO A 518 -4.38 -5.53 -47.70
C PRO A 518 -2.98 -5.19 -47.20
N GLU A 519 -2.37 -4.15 -47.77
CA GLU A 519 -1.02 -3.68 -47.40
C GLU A 519 -1.01 -2.95 -46.04
N LEU A 520 -2.13 -2.29 -45.71
CA LEU A 520 -2.39 -1.64 -44.43
C LEU A 520 -3.71 -2.16 -43.87
N VAL A 521 -3.76 -2.43 -42.56
CA VAL A 521 -5.03 -2.76 -41.88
C VAL A 521 -5.86 -1.47 -41.79
N PRO A 522 -7.16 -1.49 -42.13
CA PRO A 522 -7.97 -0.26 -42.19
C PRO A 522 -8.03 0.47 -40.84
N GLN A 523 -7.75 1.78 -40.89
CA GLN A 523 -7.69 2.67 -39.71
C GLN A 523 -9.06 2.88 -39.01
N ASN A 524 -10.13 2.31 -39.57
CA ASN A 524 -11.51 2.47 -39.09
C ASN A 524 -11.79 1.73 -37.77
N LEU A 525 -10.95 0.75 -37.40
CA LEU A 525 -11.13 -0.10 -36.23
C LEU A 525 -10.51 0.46 -34.95
N LEU A 526 -11.05 0.02 -33.83
CA LEU A 526 -10.52 0.35 -32.50
C LEU A 526 -9.12 -0.25 -32.29
N ASN A 527 -8.20 0.57 -31.79
CA ASN A 527 -6.90 0.11 -31.34
C ASN A 527 -7.03 -0.86 -30.14
N LYS A 528 -6.04 -1.74 -29.95
CA LYS A 528 -5.96 -2.70 -28.82
C LYS A 528 -6.22 -2.08 -27.43
N ARG A 529 -5.85 -0.81 -27.22
CA ARG A 529 -6.14 -0.04 -26.00
C ARG A 529 -7.60 0.42 -25.96
N GLN A 530 -8.10 1.05 -27.02
CA GLN A 530 -9.48 1.55 -27.12
C GLN A 530 -10.51 0.41 -27.03
N ALA A 531 -10.26 -0.74 -27.67
CA ALA A 531 -11.11 -1.93 -27.59
C ALA A 531 -11.17 -2.51 -26.16
N LEU A 532 -10.08 -2.44 -25.40
CA LEU A 532 -10.08 -2.79 -23.98
C LEU A 532 -10.91 -1.80 -23.16
N CYS A 533 -10.74 -0.49 -23.38
CA CYS A 533 -11.55 0.54 -22.71
C CYS A 533 -13.05 0.36 -23.01
N ARG A 534 -13.41 0.11 -24.27
CA ARG A 534 -14.80 -0.17 -24.69
C ARG A 534 -15.39 -1.37 -23.95
N SER A 535 -14.64 -2.47 -23.88
CA SER A 535 -15.04 -3.67 -23.13
C SER A 535 -15.25 -3.38 -21.63
N LEU A 536 -14.34 -2.62 -21.01
CA LEU A 536 -14.45 -2.24 -19.60
C LEU A 536 -15.64 -1.31 -19.34
N GLU A 537 -15.91 -0.32 -20.20
CA GLU A 537 -17.08 0.56 -20.05
C GLU A 537 -18.40 -0.19 -20.32
N MET A 538 -18.45 -1.13 -21.28
CA MET A 538 -19.61 -2.01 -21.45
C MET A 538 -19.87 -2.87 -20.20
N GLN A 539 -18.82 -3.47 -19.63
CA GLN A 539 -18.92 -4.24 -18.38
C GLN A 539 -19.40 -3.35 -17.23
N ARG A 540 -18.83 -2.15 -17.10
CA ARG A 540 -19.17 -1.16 -16.07
C ARG A 540 -20.63 -0.72 -16.16
N ILE A 541 -21.14 -0.42 -17.35
CA ILE A 541 -22.55 -0.10 -17.58
C ILE A 541 -23.44 -1.27 -17.15
N GLY A 542 -23.07 -2.51 -17.50
CA GLY A 542 -23.79 -3.71 -17.07
C GLY A 542 -23.90 -3.81 -15.54
N SER A 543 -22.78 -3.69 -14.82
CA SER A 543 -22.76 -3.70 -13.36
C SER A 543 -23.52 -2.51 -12.74
N LEU A 544 -23.38 -1.30 -13.28
CA LEU A 544 -24.08 -0.13 -12.78
C LEU A 544 -25.61 -0.24 -12.99
N LYS A 545 -26.07 -0.79 -14.12
CA LYS A 545 -27.49 -1.08 -14.36
C LYS A 545 -28.03 -2.11 -13.38
N PHE A 546 -27.27 -3.16 -13.08
CA PHE A 546 -27.63 -4.17 -12.08
C PHE A 546 -27.83 -3.54 -10.69
N TYR A 547 -26.87 -2.74 -10.22
CA TYR A 547 -27.01 -2.04 -8.93
C TYR A 547 -28.12 -0.98 -8.92
N ALA A 548 -28.33 -0.27 -10.05
CA ALA A 548 -29.44 0.66 -10.17
C ALA A 548 -30.79 -0.06 -10.02
N ASN A 549 -30.98 -1.21 -10.67
CA ASN A 549 -32.18 -2.02 -10.55
C ASN A 549 -32.40 -2.55 -9.11
N GLN A 550 -31.33 -2.99 -8.42
CA GLN A 550 -31.42 -3.38 -7.00
C GLN A 550 -31.82 -2.20 -6.11
N THR A 551 -31.31 -1.00 -6.39
CA THR A 551 -31.67 0.22 -5.64
C THR A 551 -33.11 0.64 -5.94
N GLU A 552 -33.58 0.51 -7.18
CA GLU A 552 -34.97 0.74 -7.58
C GLU A 552 -35.95 -0.21 -6.87
N GLN A 553 -35.59 -1.49 -6.74
CA GLN A 553 -36.34 -2.46 -5.94
C GLN A 553 -36.40 -2.08 -4.46
N ALA A 554 -35.24 -1.78 -3.84
CA ALA A 554 -35.19 -1.36 -2.44
C ALA A 554 -35.99 -0.07 -2.16
N ILE A 555 -36.01 0.89 -3.09
CA ILE A 555 -36.86 2.10 -3.02
C ILE A 555 -38.35 1.74 -3.07
N SER A 556 -38.75 0.77 -3.90
CA SER A 556 -40.13 0.27 -3.94
C SER A 556 -40.53 -0.37 -2.61
N ASP A 557 -39.68 -1.23 -2.04
CA ASP A 557 -39.92 -1.90 -0.76
C ASP A 557 -40.03 -0.90 0.41
N LEU A 558 -39.17 0.13 0.43
CA LEU A 558 -39.24 1.22 1.41
C LEU A 558 -40.52 2.06 1.27
N LYS A 559 -40.98 2.31 0.03
CA LYS A 559 -42.25 3.01 -0.21
C LYS A 559 -43.45 2.21 0.28
N CYS A 560 -43.49 0.89 0.05
CA CYS A 560 -44.52 0.02 0.62
C CYS A 560 -44.54 0.08 2.15
N LYS A 561 -43.37 -0.06 2.81
CA LYS A 561 -43.26 0.05 4.27
C LYS A 561 -43.71 1.41 4.81
N LEU A 562 -43.37 2.52 4.14
CA LEU A 562 -43.81 3.86 4.56
C LEU A 562 -45.34 4.02 4.48
N VAL A 563 -46.01 3.39 3.51
CA VAL A 563 -47.47 3.35 3.45
C VAL A 563 -48.03 2.54 4.62
N GLU A 564 -47.50 1.34 4.91
CA GLU A 564 -47.93 0.51 6.06
C GLU A 564 -47.81 1.27 7.40
N TYR A 565 -46.69 1.94 7.65
CA TYR A 565 -46.48 2.73 8.87
C TYR A 565 -47.37 3.97 8.92
N THR A 566 -47.66 4.60 7.78
CA THR A 566 -48.59 5.75 7.74
C THR A 566 -50.03 5.32 8.04
N VAL A 567 -50.47 4.16 7.56
CA VAL A 567 -51.77 3.58 7.91
C VAL A 567 -51.84 3.22 9.40
N LYS A 568 -50.81 2.60 9.97
CA LYS A 568 -50.74 2.27 11.41
C LYS A 568 -50.80 3.50 12.31
N ILE A 569 -50.17 4.60 11.91
CA ILE A 569 -50.24 5.88 12.65
C ILE A 569 -51.64 6.49 12.55
N GLY A 570 -52.28 6.44 11.37
CA GLY A 570 -53.66 6.91 11.19
C GLY A 570 -54.66 6.16 12.07
N GLN A 571 -54.58 4.83 12.11
CA GLN A 571 -55.44 3.96 12.92
C GLN A 571 -55.28 4.16 14.44
N MET A 572 -54.17 4.74 14.89
CA MET A 572 -53.92 5.08 16.30
C MET A 572 -54.41 6.48 16.69
N GLY A 573 -54.82 7.31 15.71
CA GLY A 573 -55.35 8.66 15.94
C GLY A 573 -56.88 8.78 15.84
N GLU A 574 -57.58 7.67 15.56
CA GLU A 574 -59.04 7.56 15.50
C GLU A 574 -59.65 6.84 16.74
N ILE A 575 -58.85 6.68 17.80
CA ILE A 575 -59.21 6.11 19.11
C ILE A 575 -58.92 7.14 20.20
#